data_AF-A0A2A4YBW7-F1
#
_entry.id   AF-A0A2A4YBW7-F1
#
_cell.length_a   1.000
_cell.length_b   1.000
_cell.length_c   1.000
_cell.angle_alpha   90.00
_cell.angle_beta   90.00
_cell.angle_gamma   90.00
#
_symmetry.space_group_name_H-M   'P 1'
#
loop_
_entity.id
_entity.type
_entity.pdbx_description
1 polymer ?
#
loop_
_entity_poly.entity_id
_entity_poly.type
_entity_poly.pdbx_seq_one_letter_code
_entity_poly.pdbx_strand_id
1 'polypeptide(L)'
;MTRKNTKKNSSSNKEISALKKKIFAFLKKPDYKPASQEKLFSLCGISSQHRNAAIDAITELLTEGSIEIKNKKISLPTGKKSNNVTGSISVHPRGFGFVTPESKYNIDGDVFIPKPFMNGAIDKDVVEIEIVSKKFSDKGPEGVVKEIIERTRKTILGVIFDKENEVFLAYSHILKESKIVHVKPFTKTPLKLGDIVILKVQDWSSYPRKLTADVVNILSHIKKPSSDIETALVEYGLSDTFPQGVIKEAEKFPKEPKKEDLEDRFDLTKEETFTIDPDTASIVGEELPEKLIEIDSDIYGINTKFVEDCYPSEDGTTNRNLKSDLTKREKSRLKTIFNDIAYTRFIENEQEEPQID
;
A
#
# COMPACT_ATOMS: atom_id res chain seq x y z
N MET A 1 -34.70 -8.20 -46.61
CA MET A 1 -34.58 -6.72 -46.66
C MET A 1 -33.36 -6.16 -45.89
N THR A 2 -32.37 -6.98 -45.51
CA THR A 2 -31.30 -6.61 -44.54
C THR A 2 -29.97 -6.14 -45.14
N ARG A 3 -29.75 -6.22 -46.46
CA ARG A 3 -28.48 -5.81 -47.11
C ARG A 3 -28.36 -4.30 -47.44
N LYS A 4 -29.44 -3.52 -47.35
CA LYS A 4 -29.43 -2.06 -47.67
C LYS A 4 -29.01 -1.18 -46.49
N ASN A 5 -29.25 -1.60 -45.23
CA ASN A 5 -28.93 -0.79 -44.05
C ASN A 5 -27.44 -0.84 -43.65
N THR A 6 -26.74 -1.94 -43.89
CA THR A 6 -25.29 -2.05 -43.59
C THR A 6 -24.42 -1.22 -44.53
N LYS A 7 -24.80 -1.11 -45.81
CA LYS A 7 -24.08 -0.25 -46.79
C LYS A 7 -24.20 1.24 -46.47
N LYS A 8 -25.38 1.71 -46.03
CA LYS A 8 -25.65 3.13 -45.74
C LYS A 8 -24.88 3.65 -44.52
N ASN A 9 -24.71 2.81 -43.49
CA ASN A 9 -23.85 3.14 -42.34
C ASN A 9 -22.36 3.12 -42.71
N SER A 10 -21.93 2.21 -43.59
CA SER A 10 -20.52 2.15 -44.04
C SER A 10 -20.11 3.38 -44.86
N SER A 11 -21.02 3.94 -45.67
CA SER A 11 -20.74 5.14 -46.47
C SER A 11 -20.69 6.39 -45.59
N SER A 12 -21.57 6.49 -44.58
CA SER A 12 -21.59 7.61 -43.62
C SER A 12 -20.32 7.66 -42.77
N ASN A 13 -19.86 6.52 -42.24
CA ASN A 13 -18.62 6.47 -41.46
C ASN A 13 -17.37 6.76 -42.31
N LYS A 14 -17.39 6.36 -43.59
CA LYS A 14 -16.30 6.67 -44.53
C LYS A 14 -16.25 8.17 -44.86
N GLU A 15 -17.40 8.82 -44.96
CA GLU A 15 -17.52 10.26 -45.17
C GLU A 15 -17.04 11.06 -43.95
N ILE A 16 -17.46 10.70 -42.75
CA ILE A 16 -17.00 11.30 -41.49
C ILE A 16 -15.48 11.18 -41.37
N SER A 17 -14.92 9.98 -41.61
CA SER A 17 -13.48 9.75 -41.56
C SER A 17 -12.69 10.59 -42.58
N ALA A 18 -13.23 10.79 -43.79
CA ALA A 18 -12.61 11.63 -44.81
C ALA A 18 -12.65 13.13 -44.43
N LEU A 19 -13.78 13.61 -43.91
CA LEU A 19 -13.95 14.98 -43.43
C LEU A 19 -13.05 15.27 -42.21
N LYS A 20 -12.93 14.31 -41.30
CA LYS A 20 -12.02 14.36 -40.15
C LYS A 20 -10.57 14.60 -40.57
N LYS A 21 -10.06 13.79 -41.51
CA LYS A 21 -8.72 13.98 -42.08
C LYS A 21 -8.55 15.35 -42.74
N LYS A 22 -9.56 15.79 -43.50
CA LYS A 22 -9.53 17.09 -44.20
C LYS A 22 -9.49 18.28 -43.23
N ILE A 23 -10.35 18.28 -42.22
CA ILE A 23 -10.41 19.33 -41.18
C ILE A 23 -9.10 19.35 -40.40
N PHE A 24 -8.62 18.20 -39.94
CA PHE A 24 -7.38 18.12 -39.15
C PHE A 24 -6.15 18.56 -39.95
N ALA A 25 -6.06 18.20 -41.25
CA ALA A 25 -5.00 18.68 -42.13
C ALA A 25 -5.04 20.21 -42.33
N PHE A 26 -6.24 20.79 -42.39
CA PHE A 26 -6.38 22.25 -42.51
C PHE A 26 -5.92 22.98 -41.24
N LEU A 27 -6.25 22.46 -40.06
CA LEU A 27 -5.84 23.02 -38.77
C LEU A 27 -4.32 22.97 -38.54
N LYS A 28 -3.60 22.06 -39.21
CA LYS A 28 -2.13 21.91 -39.17
C LYS A 28 -1.36 22.91 -40.03
N LYS A 29 -2.03 23.70 -40.87
CA LYS A 29 -1.35 24.67 -41.71
C LYS A 29 -0.70 25.77 -40.86
N PRO A 30 0.54 26.18 -41.13
CA PRO A 30 1.28 27.14 -40.30
C PRO A 30 0.66 28.54 -40.27
N ASP A 31 -0.15 28.88 -41.27
CA ASP A 31 -0.87 30.15 -41.42
C ASP A 31 -2.32 30.10 -40.89
N TYR A 32 -2.77 28.96 -40.37
CA TYR A 32 -4.11 28.83 -39.83
C TYR A 32 -4.30 29.68 -38.57
N LYS A 33 -5.32 30.53 -38.58
CA LYS A 33 -5.77 31.29 -37.40
C LYS A 33 -7.05 30.66 -36.84
N PRO A 34 -7.17 30.45 -35.52
CA PRO A 34 -8.36 29.88 -34.90
C PRO A 34 -9.64 30.60 -35.34
N ALA A 35 -10.59 29.85 -35.88
CA ALA A 35 -11.80 30.37 -36.50
C ALA A 35 -13.05 29.67 -35.95
N SER A 36 -14.21 30.32 -36.08
CA SER A 36 -15.50 29.71 -35.73
C SER A 36 -15.80 28.52 -36.65
N GLN A 37 -16.68 27.62 -36.21
CA GLN A 37 -17.11 26.45 -36.99
C GLN A 37 -17.55 26.82 -38.42
N GLU A 38 -18.40 27.83 -38.56
CA GLU A 38 -18.88 28.29 -39.87
C GLU A 38 -17.75 28.82 -40.76
N LYS A 39 -16.80 29.53 -40.16
CA LYS A 39 -15.63 30.04 -40.87
C LYS A 39 -14.67 28.90 -41.24
N LEU A 40 -14.50 27.90 -40.39
CA LEU A 40 -13.70 26.71 -40.67
C LEU A 40 -14.30 25.90 -41.83
N PHE A 41 -15.62 25.72 -41.86
CA PHE A 41 -16.30 25.00 -42.94
C PHE A 41 -16.15 25.70 -44.30
N SER A 42 -16.28 27.03 -44.32
CA SER A 42 -16.04 27.81 -45.54
C SER A 42 -14.58 27.74 -45.99
N LEU A 43 -13.62 27.86 -45.06
CA LEU A 43 -12.19 27.75 -45.35
C LEU A 43 -11.77 26.35 -45.84
N CYS A 44 -12.40 25.29 -45.32
CA CYS A 44 -12.18 23.91 -45.75
C CYS A 44 -12.93 23.55 -47.05
N GLY A 45 -13.76 24.45 -47.59
CA GLY A 45 -14.62 24.17 -48.75
C GLY A 45 -15.61 23.04 -48.51
N ILE A 46 -16.25 23.02 -47.33
CA ILE A 46 -17.29 22.04 -46.98
C ILE A 46 -18.64 22.57 -47.44
N SER A 47 -19.29 21.87 -48.38
CA SER A 47 -20.61 22.24 -48.89
C SER A 47 -21.70 22.05 -47.83
N SER A 48 -22.83 22.74 -48.01
CA SER A 48 -23.97 22.67 -47.06
C SER A 48 -24.48 21.25 -46.83
N GLN A 49 -24.36 20.37 -47.83
CA GLN A 49 -24.80 18.98 -47.78
C GLN A 49 -23.96 18.11 -46.83
N HIS A 50 -22.70 18.47 -46.59
CA HIS A 50 -21.76 17.71 -45.75
C HIS A 50 -21.58 18.31 -44.35
N ARG A 51 -22.34 19.35 -43.99
CA ARG A 51 -22.15 20.07 -42.72
C ARG A 51 -22.46 19.21 -41.50
N ASN A 52 -23.50 18.38 -41.56
CA ASN A 52 -23.84 17.50 -40.44
C ASN A 52 -22.72 16.47 -40.19
N ALA A 53 -22.25 15.79 -41.24
CA ALA A 53 -21.12 14.87 -41.13
C ALA A 53 -19.82 15.58 -40.68
N ALA A 54 -19.62 16.85 -41.03
CA ALA A 54 -18.49 17.65 -40.56
C ALA A 54 -18.62 18.04 -39.07
N ILE A 55 -19.83 18.24 -38.56
CA ILE A 55 -20.09 18.44 -37.12
C ILE A 55 -19.77 17.17 -36.35
N ASP A 56 -20.20 16.01 -36.85
CA ASP A 56 -19.88 14.71 -36.25
C ASP A 56 -18.35 14.47 -36.24
N ALA A 57 -17.67 14.79 -37.34
CA ALA A 57 -16.22 14.72 -37.42
C ALA A 57 -15.49 15.66 -36.43
N ILE A 58 -16.00 16.88 -36.21
CA ILE A 58 -15.47 17.79 -35.18
C ILE A 58 -15.70 17.22 -33.79
N THR A 59 -16.89 16.69 -33.53
CA THR A 59 -17.24 16.07 -32.25
C THR A 59 -16.32 14.90 -31.93
N GLU A 60 -16.05 14.01 -32.90
CA GLU A 60 -15.06 12.94 -32.73
C GLU A 60 -13.66 13.47 -32.44
N LEU A 61 -13.20 14.49 -33.16
CA LEU A 61 -11.87 15.09 -32.94
C LEU A 61 -11.73 15.76 -31.57
N LEU A 62 -12.82 16.31 -31.03
CA LEU A 62 -12.88 16.85 -29.68
C LEU A 62 -12.83 15.73 -28.64
N THR A 63 -13.59 14.66 -28.83
CA THR A 63 -13.56 13.50 -27.93
C THR A 63 -12.20 12.80 -27.90
N GLU A 64 -11.46 12.82 -29.03
CA GLU A 64 -10.10 12.30 -29.12
C GLU A 64 -9.02 13.26 -28.60
N GLY A 65 -9.39 14.48 -28.19
CA GLY A 65 -8.43 15.50 -27.76
C GLY A 65 -7.49 16.00 -28.87
N SER A 66 -7.82 15.73 -30.14
CA SER A 66 -7.01 16.14 -31.30
C SER A 66 -7.22 17.61 -31.67
N ILE A 67 -8.32 18.22 -31.26
CA ILE A 67 -8.64 19.64 -31.44
C ILE A 67 -9.23 20.20 -30.14
N GLU A 68 -9.19 21.52 -29.96
CA GLU A 68 -9.82 22.22 -28.84
C GLU A 68 -10.71 23.37 -29.33
N ILE A 69 -11.73 23.72 -28.55
CA ILE A 69 -12.54 24.92 -28.77
C ILE A 69 -12.28 25.91 -27.63
N LYS A 70 -11.71 27.07 -27.97
CA LYS A 70 -11.52 28.21 -27.06
C LYS A 70 -12.20 29.44 -27.64
N ASN A 71 -13.00 30.16 -26.85
CA ASN A 71 -13.71 31.36 -27.29
C ASN A 71 -14.50 31.15 -28.60
N LYS A 72 -15.20 30.00 -28.72
CA LYS A 72 -15.96 29.57 -29.93
C LYS A 72 -15.10 29.42 -31.20
N LYS A 73 -13.78 29.34 -31.07
CA LYS A 73 -12.84 29.12 -32.18
C LYS A 73 -12.19 27.75 -32.04
N ILE A 74 -12.05 27.05 -33.15
CA ILE A 74 -11.46 25.71 -33.23
C ILE A 74 -9.97 25.86 -33.54
N SER A 75 -9.12 25.19 -32.76
CA SER A 75 -7.67 25.13 -32.99
C SER A 75 -7.11 23.74 -32.67
N LEU A 76 -5.88 23.49 -33.09
CA LEU A 76 -5.11 22.41 -32.49
C LEU A 76 -4.88 22.73 -31.00
N PRO A 77 -4.80 21.71 -30.13
CA PRO A 77 -4.45 21.89 -28.74
C PRO A 77 -3.12 22.64 -28.66
N THR A 78 -3.14 23.83 -28.06
CA THR A 78 -1.94 24.64 -27.82
C THR A 78 -1.21 24.22 -26.54
N GLY A 79 -1.82 23.34 -25.74
CA GLY A 79 -1.13 22.59 -24.70
C GLY A 79 -0.31 21.48 -25.34
N LYS A 80 0.98 21.36 -24.98
CA LYS A 80 1.73 20.10 -25.13
C LYS A 80 0.79 18.96 -24.70
N LYS A 81 0.80 17.82 -25.41
CA LYS A 81 0.17 16.57 -24.92
C LYS A 81 0.39 16.52 -23.43
N SER A 82 -0.66 16.54 -22.62
CA SER A 82 -0.50 16.59 -21.17
C SER A 82 0.35 15.39 -20.81
N ASN A 83 1.58 15.63 -20.33
CA ASN A 83 2.41 14.62 -19.72
C ASN A 83 1.84 14.29 -18.32
N ASN A 84 0.51 14.38 -18.19
CA ASN A 84 -0.18 14.17 -16.95
C ASN A 84 -0.43 12.69 -16.80
N VAL A 85 0.03 12.15 -15.69
CA VAL A 85 -0.18 10.76 -15.34
C VAL A 85 -0.72 10.67 -13.92
N THR A 86 -1.59 9.72 -13.71
CA THR A 86 -2.13 9.39 -12.39
C THR A 86 -1.35 8.22 -11.81
N GLY A 87 -1.10 8.25 -10.51
CA GLY A 87 -0.43 7.17 -9.81
C GLY A 87 -0.50 7.33 -8.29
N SER A 88 -0.04 6.31 -7.57
CA SER A 88 0.10 6.38 -6.11
C SER A 88 1.46 6.94 -5.75
N ILE A 89 1.51 7.87 -4.79
CA ILE A 89 2.76 8.48 -4.32
C ILE A 89 3.30 7.79 -3.07
N SER A 90 4.58 7.45 -3.06
CA SER A 90 5.33 7.02 -1.89
C SER A 90 6.22 8.16 -1.40
N VAL A 91 6.10 8.57 -0.14
CA VAL A 91 6.79 9.76 0.39
C VAL A 91 7.97 9.36 1.28
N HIS A 92 9.17 9.77 0.87
CA HIS A 92 10.38 9.53 1.65
C HIS A 92 10.46 10.47 2.87
N PRO A 93 11.04 10.05 4.01
CA PRO A 93 11.16 10.90 5.21
C PRO A 93 11.87 12.25 5.01
N ARG A 94 12.71 12.37 3.97
CA ARG A 94 13.38 13.64 3.59
C ARG A 94 12.45 14.64 2.89
N GLY A 95 11.24 14.21 2.49
CA GLY A 95 10.18 15.05 1.92
C GLY A 95 10.06 15.03 0.40
N PHE A 96 10.88 14.27 -0.32
CA PHE A 96 10.62 13.95 -1.74
C PHE A 96 9.77 12.68 -1.83
N GLY A 97 9.23 12.39 -3.01
CA GLY A 97 8.43 11.19 -3.24
C GLY A 97 8.70 10.53 -4.59
N PHE A 98 8.08 9.36 -4.76
CA PHE A 98 8.06 8.61 -6.01
C PHE A 98 6.61 8.28 -6.35
N VAL A 99 6.22 8.49 -7.60
CA VAL A 99 4.87 8.14 -8.07
C VAL A 99 4.97 6.94 -8.98
N THR A 100 4.28 5.87 -8.60
CA THR A 100 4.09 4.69 -9.44
C THR A 100 2.90 4.94 -10.36
N PRO A 101 3.10 5.15 -11.68
CA PRO A 101 2.02 5.48 -12.60
C PRO A 101 1.07 4.29 -12.78
N GLU A 102 -0.21 4.56 -13.04
CA GLU A 102 -1.15 3.52 -13.42
C GLU A 102 -0.72 2.82 -14.73
N SER A 103 -0.97 1.52 -14.83
CA SER A 103 -0.54 0.69 -15.97
C SER A 103 -1.02 1.20 -17.33
N LYS A 104 -2.12 1.97 -17.38
CA LYS A 104 -2.66 2.55 -18.63
C LYS A 104 -1.73 3.56 -19.31
N TYR A 105 -0.73 4.10 -18.59
CA TYR A 105 0.18 5.11 -19.12
C TYR A 105 1.44 4.54 -19.79
N ASN A 106 1.70 3.22 -19.68
CA ASN A 106 2.89 2.54 -20.23
C ASN A 106 4.21 3.28 -19.90
N ILE A 107 4.40 3.59 -18.61
CA ILE A 107 5.65 4.18 -18.09
C ILE A 107 6.33 3.12 -17.25
N ASP A 108 7.57 2.80 -17.60
CA ASP A 108 8.38 1.87 -16.83
C ASP A 108 9.05 2.61 -15.67
N GLY A 109 8.83 2.10 -14.46
CA GLY A 109 9.40 2.63 -13.23
C GLY A 109 8.65 3.83 -12.64
N ASP A 110 9.17 4.28 -11.49
CA ASP A 110 8.57 5.38 -10.74
C ASP A 110 9.02 6.75 -11.24
N VAL A 111 8.16 7.76 -11.08
CA VAL A 111 8.48 9.16 -11.35
C VAL A 111 8.92 9.84 -10.06
N PHE A 112 10.14 10.38 -10.06
CA PHE A 112 10.66 11.12 -8.92
C PHE A 112 9.98 12.49 -8.79
N ILE A 113 9.52 12.80 -7.57
CA ILE A 113 8.92 14.08 -7.21
C ILE A 113 9.82 14.80 -6.20
N PRO A 114 10.54 15.85 -6.62
CA PRO A 114 11.31 16.69 -5.72
C PRO A 114 10.43 17.30 -4.61
N LYS A 115 11.01 17.52 -3.43
CA LYS A 115 10.33 18.12 -2.27
C LYS A 115 9.52 19.39 -2.58
N PRO A 116 10.04 20.39 -3.33
CA PRO A 116 9.26 21.59 -3.66
C PRO A 116 8.03 21.35 -4.54
N PHE A 117 7.92 20.15 -5.14
CA PHE A 117 6.89 19.79 -6.13
C PHE A 117 5.91 18.72 -5.62
N MET A 118 5.96 18.41 -4.32
CA MET A 118 5.01 17.51 -3.65
C MET A 118 3.60 18.09 -3.55
N ASN A 119 3.47 19.43 -3.55
CA ASN A 119 2.22 20.17 -3.45
C ASN A 119 1.24 19.63 -2.40
N GLY A 120 1.79 19.24 -1.26
CA GLY A 120 1.00 18.79 -0.11
C GLY A 120 0.44 17.37 -0.20
N ALA A 121 0.94 16.56 -1.14
CA ALA A 121 0.68 15.12 -1.18
C ALA A 121 1.29 14.43 0.04
N ILE A 122 0.55 13.50 0.62
CA ILE A 122 1.02 12.65 1.72
C ILE A 122 1.22 11.21 1.21
N ASP A 123 1.87 10.40 2.03
CA ASP A 123 2.15 9.00 1.69
C ASP A 123 0.88 8.25 1.28
N LYS A 124 1.00 7.51 0.16
CA LYS A 124 -0.01 6.69 -0.50
C LYS A 124 -1.14 7.45 -1.17
N ASP A 125 -1.16 8.78 -1.20
CA ASP A 125 -2.19 9.51 -1.96
C ASP A 125 -2.20 9.11 -3.44
N VAL A 126 -3.37 9.19 -4.08
CA VAL A 126 -3.48 9.10 -5.54
C VAL A 126 -3.38 10.51 -6.10
N VAL A 127 -2.39 10.74 -6.95
CA VAL A 127 -2.03 12.07 -7.45
C VAL A 127 -2.04 12.10 -8.97
N GLU A 128 -2.41 13.25 -9.54
CA GLU A 128 -2.08 13.60 -10.91
C GLU A 128 -0.75 14.35 -10.90
N ILE A 129 0.22 13.91 -11.70
CA ILE A 129 1.50 14.58 -11.86
C ILE A 129 1.74 14.99 -13.30
N GLU A 130 2.42 16.11 -13.54
CA GLU A 130 2.99 16.45 -14.84
C GLU A 130 4.45 16.04 -14.90
N ILE A 131 4.84 15.24 -15.89
CA ILE A 131 6.26 14.91 -16.13
C ILE A 131 6.94 16.08 -16.85
N VAL A 132 7.82 16.78 -16.11
CA VAL A 132 8.48 18.02 -16.54
C VAL A 132 9.75 17.76 -17.35
N SER A 133 10.43 16.65 -17.09
CA SER A 133 11.64 16.24 -17.80
C SER A 133 11.58 14.77 -18.18
N LYS A 134 11.66 14.49 -19.49
CA LYS A 134 11.94 13.15 -20.03
C LYS A 134 13.44 12.86 -20.17
N LYS A 135 14.31 13.77 -19.74
CA LYS A 135 15.74 13.47 -19.71
C LYS A 135 15.94 12.49 -18.57
N PHE A 136 16.14 11.23 -18.94
CA PHE A 136 16.80 10.20 -18.16
C PHE A 136 18.07 10.82 -17.55
N SER A 137 17.97 11.40 -16.36
CA SER A 137 19.08 11.31 -15.43
C SER A 137 19.18 9.85 -15.01
N ASP A 138 20.32 9.42 -14.47
CA ASP A 138 20.47 8.06 -13.92
C ASP A 138 19.40 7.70 -12.85
N LYS A 139 18.59 8.68 -12.41
CA LYS A 139 17.55 8.57 -11.37
C LYS A 139 16.12 8.47 -11.91
N GLY A 140 15.92 8.43 -13.23
CA GLY A 140 14.58 8.33 -13.83
C GLY A 140 13.90 9.68 -14.13
N PRO A 141 12.62 9.67 -14.56
CA PRO A 141 11.87 10.87 -14.93
C PRO A 141 11.50 11.71 -13.70
N GLU A 142 11.45 13.04 -13.88
CA GLU A 142 11.03 13.98 -12.84
C GLU A 142 9.62 14.53 -13.11
N GLY A 143 8.82 14.62 -12.05
CA GLY A 143 7.45 15.11 -12.10
C GLY A 143 7.11 16.18 -11.08
N VAL A 144 5.95 16.80 -11.28
CA VAL A 144 5.35 17.78 -10.36
C VAL A 144 3.92 17.35 -10.07
N VAL A 145 3.54 17.23 -8.79
CA VAL A 145 2.16 16.97 -8.39
C VAL A 145 1.29 18.16 -8.81
N LYS A 146 0.26 17.92 -9.61
CA LYS A 146 -0.72 18.93 -10.03
C LYS A 146 -1.95 18.92 -9.15
N GLU A 147 -2.44 17.74 -8.85
CA GLU A 147 -3.66 17.54 -8.10
C GLU A 147 -3.59 16.26 -7.27
N ILE A 148 -4.27 16.26 -6.14
CA ILE A 148 -4.45 15.08 -5.30
C ILE A 148 -5.86 14.58 -5.58
N ILE A 149 -5.96 13.52 -6.38
CA ILE A 149 -7.21 12.95 -6.86
C ILE A 149 -7.94 12.26 -5.71
N GLU A 150 -7.20 11.47 -4.92
CA GLU A 150 -7.74 10.76 -3.78
C GLU A 150 -6.76 10.79 -2.61
N ARG A 151 -7.27 11.15 -1.43
CA ARG A 151 -6.51 11.07 -0.17
C ARG A 151 -6.64 9.67 0.39
N THR A 152 -5.52 9.02 0.65
CA THR A 152 -5.55 7.68 1.28
C THR A 152 -6.05 7.75 2.72
N ARG A 153 -5.83 8.88 3.40
CA ARG A 153 -6.27 9.05 4.79
C ARG A 153 -7.21 10.24 4.94
N LYS A 154 -8.44 9.94 5.36
CA LYS A 154 -9.48 10.96 5.68
C LYS A 154 -9.30 11.55 7.08
N THR A 155 -8.62 10.81 7.96
CA THR A 155 -8.29 11.23 9.32
C THR A 155 -6.80 11.02 9.57
N ILE A 156 -6.24 11.83 10.46
CA ILE A 156 -4.83 11.73 10.87
C ILE A 156 -4.76 11.60 12.38
N LEU A 157 -3.74 10.88 12.85
CA LEU A 157 -3.41 10.83 14.27
C LEU A 157 -2.65 12.10 14.66
N GLY A 158 -2.95 12.69 15.81
CA GLY A 158 -2.21 13.79 16.38
C GLY A 158 -1.99 13.63 17.88
N VAL A 159 -0.89 14.15 18.40
CA VAL A 159 -0.63 14.27 19.83
C VAL A 159 -0.73 15.73 20.23
N ILE A 160 -1.65 16.07 21.13
CA ILE A 160 -1.79 17.42 21.67
C ILE A 160 -0.54 17.76 22.47
N PHE A 161 0.22 18.78 22.06
CA PHE A 161 1.48 19.14 22.72
C PHE A 161 1.50 20.55 23.29
N ASP A 162 0.61 21.43 22.82
CA ASP A 162 0.51 22.80 23.32
C ASP A 162 -0.91 23.37 23.20
N LYS A 163 -1.16 24.49 23.89
CA LYS A 163 -2.39 25.28 23.82
C LYS A 163 -2.05 26.77 23.74
N GLU A 164 -2.39 27.39 22.62
CA GLU A 164 -2.27 28.84 22.41
C GLU A 164 -3.66 29.49 22.48
N ASN A 165 -3.90 30.31 23.51
CA ASN A 165 -5.21 30.89 23.80
C ASN A 165 -6.30 29.81 23.93
N GLU A 166 -7.25 29.75 22.99
CA GLU A 166 -8.32 28.74 22.92
C GLU A 166 -8.12 27.71 21.80
N VAL A 167 -6.92 27.63 21.23
CA VAL A 167 -6.60 26.68 20.15
C VAL A 167 -5.54 25.69 20.64
N PHE A 168 -5.81 24.39 20.50
CA PHE A 168 -4.82 23.36 20.79
C PHE A 168 -3.93 23.13 19.57
N LEU A 169 -2.66 22.78 19.82
CA LEU A 169 -1.73 22.36 18.78
C LEU A 169 -1.49 20.86 18.90
N ALA A 170 -1.68 20.15 17.79
CA ALA A 170 -1.37 18.74 17.69
C ALA A 170 -0.19 18.50 16.74
N TYR A 171 0.67 17.56 17.10
CA TYR A 171 1.75 17.08 16.26
C TYR A 171 1.32 15.79 15.55
N SER A 172 1.49 15.72 14.23
CA SER A 172 1.17 14.53 13.43
C SER A 172 2.37 14.09 12.59
N HIS A 173 2.83 12.85 12.78
CA HIS A 173 4.01 12.29 12.10
C HIS A 173 3.83 12.10 10.59
N ILE A 174 2.59 11.95 10.12
CA ILE A 174 2.29 11.76 8.70
C ILE A 174 2.52 13.05 7.89
N LEU A 175 2.41 14.21 8.54
CA LEU A 175 2.52 15.52 7.91
C LEU A 175 3.99 15.95 7.80
N LYS A 176 4.76 15.30 6.91
CA LYS A 176 6.23 15.42 6.82
C LYS A 176 6.78 16.85 6.84
N GLU A 177 6.18 17.76 6.05
CA GLU A 177 6.69 19.13 5.89
C GLU A 177 6.32 20.06 7.06
N SER A 178 5.06 20.05 7.47
CA SER A 178 4.54 20.83 8.58
C SER A 178 3.71 19.94 9.48
N LYS A 179 4.33 19.54 10.59
CA LYS A 179 3.78 18.53 11.50
C LYS A 179 2.72 19.08 12.45
N ILE A 180 2.45 20.38 12.39
CA ILE A 180 1.58 21.07 13.35
C ILE A 180 0.18 21.26 12.76
N VAL A 181 -0.82 20.86 13.53
CA VAL A 181 -2.24 21.00 13.22
C VAL A 181 -2.89 21.85 14.31
N HIS A 182 -3.66 22.86 13.89
CA HIS A 182 -4.49 23.65 14.79
C HIS A 182 -5.79 22.90 15.04
N VAL A 183 -6.02 22.55 16.30
CA VAL A 183 -7.13 21.73 16.72
C VAL A 183 -8.16 22.61 17.39
N LYS A 184 -9.38 22.61 16.85
CA LYS A 184 -10.51 23.31 17.46
C LYS A 184 -10.90 22.63 18.78
N PRO A 185 -11.41 23.39 19.77
CA PRO A 185 -11.87 22.83 21.04
C PRO A 185 -12.85 21.67 20.83
N PHE A 186 -12.57 20.53 21.47
CA PHE A 186 -13.47 19.39 21.45
C PHE A 186 -14.58 19.59 22.48
N THR A 187 -15.82 19.63 22.02
CA THR A 187 -16.97 20.02 22.86
C THR A 187 -17.47 18.91 23.78
N LYS A 188 -17.15 17.64 23.48
CA LYS A 188 -17.62 16.48 24.26
C LYS A 188 -16.77 16.24 25.51
N THR A 189 -15.46 16.45 25.42
CA THR A 189 -14.51 16.15 26.49
C THR A 189 -13.35 17.15 26.43
N PRO A 190 -12.94 17.76 27.56
CA PRO A 190 -11.81 18.67 27.57
C PRO A 190 -10.52 17.97 27.14
N LEU A 191 -9.85 18.53 26.13
CA LEU A 191 -8.52 18.08 25.69
C LEU A 191 -7.45 18.44 26.71
N LYS A 192 -6.44 17.58 26.82
CA LYS A 192 -5.26 17.76 27.66
C LYS A 192 -3.99 17.60 26.84
N LEU A 193 -2.91 18.22 27.32
CA LEU A 193 -1.58 17.99 26.78
C LEU A 193 -1.20 16.53 26.95
N GLY A 194 -0.70 15.91 25.89
CA GLY A 194 -0.38 14.49 25.82
C GLY A 194 -1.51 13.62 25.29
N ASP A 195 -2.72 14.14 25.07
CA ASP A 195 -3.81 13.35 24.47
C ASP A 195 -3.45 12.95 23.04
N ILE A 196 -3.65 11.67 22.74
CA ILE A 196 -3.56 11.09 21.40
C ILE A 196 -4.96 11.15 20.80
N VAL A 197 -5.11 11.88 19.70
CA VAL A 197 -6.40 12.22 19.10
C VAL A 197 -6.47 11.83 17.63
N ILE A 198 -7.66 11.43 17.20
CA ILE A 198 -7.99 11.29 15.78
C ILE A 198 -8.55 12.62 15.29
N LEU A 199 -7.90 13.17 14.28
CA LEU A 199 -8.21 14.48 13.71
C LEU A 199 -8.78 14.32 12.29
N LYS A 200 -9.86 15.03 12.01
CA LYS A 200 -10.37 15.23 10.65
C LYS A 200 -9.95 16.60 10.15
N VAL A 201 -9.05 16.63 9.17
CA VAL A 201 -8.59 17.89 8.56
C VAL A 201 -9.75 18.53 7.81
N GLN A 202 -9.99 19.82 8.07
CA GLN A 202 -11.10 20.58 7.47
C GLN A 202 -10.77 21.00 6.03
N ASP A 203 -9.55 21.49 5.81
CA ASP A 203 -9.09 21.98 4.53
C ASP A 203 -7.61 21.66 4.33
N TRP A 204 -7.34 20.86 3.30
CA TRP A 204 -5.99 20.44 2.92
C TRP A 204 -5.29 21.45 2.00
N SER A 205 -6.01 22.40 1.39
CA SER A 205 -5.43 23.37 0.43
C SER A 205 -4.41 24.31 1.07
N SER A 206 -4.47 24.45 2.40
CA SER A 206 -3.55 25.29 3.17
C SER A 206 -2.29 24.55 3.64
N TYR A 207 -2.16 23.24 3.40
CA TYR A 207 -0.94 22.48 3.68
C TYR A 207 0.15 22.82 2.64
N PRO A 208 1.43 22.99 3.04
CA PRO A 208 2.03 22.77 4.37
C PRO A 208 2.04 23.98 5.32
N ARG A 209 1.34 25.09 5.02
CA ARG A 209 1.41 26.28 5.88
C ARG A 209 0.64 26.11 7.18
N LYS A 210 -0.68 25.95 7.10
CA LYS A 210 -1.57 25.87 8.26
C LYS A 210 -2.65 24.84 8.00
N LEU A 211 -2.70 23.83 8.86
CA LEU A 211 -3.81 22.87 8.88
C LEU A 211 -4.71 23.13 10.08
N THR A 212 -6.01 23.08 9.84
CA THR A 212 -7.03 23.10 10.89
C THR A 212 -7.80 21.79 10.86
N ALA A 213 -8.05 21.21 12.03
CA ALA A 213 -8.76 19.96 12.15
C ALA A 213 -9.75 19.95 13.32
N ASP A 214 -10.78 19.14 13.15
CA ASP A 214 -11.73 18.80 14.21
C ASP A 214 -11.31 17.49 14.88
N VAL A 215 -11.45 17.41 16.20
CA VAL A 215 -11.27 16.16 16.93
C VAL A 215 -12.47 15.25 16.66
N VAL A 216 -12.19 14.06 16.14
CA VAL A 216 -13.18 13.00 15.95
C VAL A 216 -13.31 12.19 17.22
N ASN A 217 -12.18 11.76 17.78
CA ASN A 217 -12.10 10.96 19.00
C ASN A 217 -10.78 11.18 19.74
N ILE A 218 -10.79 10.95 21.06
CA ILE A 218 -9.58 10.83 21.88
C ILE A 218 -9.32 9.33 22.03
N LEU A 219 -8.17 8.86 21.55
CA LEU A 219 -7.79 7.44 21.64
C LEU A 219 -7.22 7.13 23.03
N SER A 220 -6.23 7.92 23.45
CA SER A 220 -5.49 7.67 24.66
C SER A 220 -4.67 8.90 25.07
N HIS A 221 -3.67 8.69 25.92
CA HIS A 221 -2.71 9.68 26.38
C HIS A 221 -1.29 9.10 26.23
N ILE A 222 -0.32 9.91 25.80
CA ILE A 222 1.08 9.51 25.51
C ILE A 222 1.80 8.84 26.69
N LYS A 223 1.31 9.06 27.93
CA LYS A 223 1.84 8.43 29.15
C LYS A 223 1.23 7.05 29.46
N LYS A 224 0.38 6.50 28.59
CA LYS A 224 -0.28 5.21 28.79
C LYS A 224 0.33 4.15 27.85
N PRO A 225 1.26 3.29 28.34
CA PRO A 225 1.96 2.33 27.48
C PRO A 225 1.03 1.35 26.74
N SER A 226 -0.09 0.98 27.35
CA SER A 226 -1.04 0.04 26.71
C SER A 226 -1.72 0.57 25.45
N SER A 227 -1.56 1.86 25.12
CA SER A 227 -2.12 2.43 23.89
C SER A 227 -1.18 2.46 22.69
N ASP A 228 0.06 2.01 22.84
CA ASP A 228 1.04 2.06 21.75
C ASP A 228 0.58 1.20 20.56
N ILE A 229 0.01 0.03 20.83
CA ILE A 229 -0.51 -0.89 19.80
C ILE A 229 -1.67 -0.25 19.04
N GLU A 230 -2.70 0.24 19.75
CA GLU A 230 -3.86 0.89 19.14
C GLU A 230 -3.45 2.14 18.35
N THR A 231 -2.52 2.93 18.89
CA THR A 231 -1.96 4.11 18.24
C THR A 231 -1.25 3.74 16.95
N ALA A 232 -0.41 2.70 16.96
CA ALA A 232 0.29 2.22 15.78
C ALA A 232 -0.69 1.69 14.71
N LEU A 233 -1.72 0.93 15.11
CA LEU A 233 -2.74 0.44 14.19
C LEU A 233 -3.40 1.59 13.42
N VAL A 234 -3.83 2.64 14.13
CA VAL A 234 -4.45 3.82 13.52
C VAL A 234 -3.43 4.63 12.70
N GLU A 235 -2.21 4.82 13.21
CA GLU A 235 -1.16 5.60 12.55
C GLU A 235 -0.70 4.96 11.24
N TYR A 236 -0.63 3.63 11.16
CA TYR A 236 -0.24 2.93 9.94
C TYR A 236 -1.44 2.56 9.05
N GLY A 237 -2.67 2.73 9.55
CA GLY A 237 -3.89 2.33 8.85
C GLY A 237 -4.02 0.82 8.74
N LEU A 238 -3.51 0.11 9.76
CA LEU A 238 -3.61 -1.34 9.87
C LEU A 238 -4.96 -1.70 10.47
N SER A 239 -5.59 -2.71 9.88
CA SER A 239 -6.81 -3.29 10.45
C SER A 239 -6.44 -4.37 11.44
N ASP A 240 -7.05 -4.33 12.62
CA ASP A 240 -6.99 -5.36 13.64
C ASP A 240 -8.01 -6.48 13.41
N THR A 241 -8.82 -6.37 12.35
CA THR A 241 -9.95 -7.25 12.09
C THR A 241 -9.94 -7.75 10.65
N PHE A 242 -10.27 -9.02 10.47
CA PHE A 242 -10.44 -9.57 9.12
C PHE A 242 -11.79 -9.16 8.54
N PRO A 243 -11.89 -8.96 7.21
CA PRO A 243 -13.17 -8.70 6.57
C PRO A 243 -14.18 -9.80 6.88
N GLN A 244 -15.44 -9.42 7.12
CA GLN A 244 -16.48 -10.37 7.53
C GLN A 244 -16.72 -11.50 6.51
N GLY A 245 -16.46 -11.24 5.22
CA GLY A 245 -16.51 -12.27 4.18
C GLY A 245 -15.44 -13.36 4.36
N VAL A 246 -14.21 -12.96 4.74
CA VAL A 246 -13.08 -13.87 5.01
C VAL A 246 -13.37 -14.72 6.24
N ILE A 247 -13.87 -14.11 7.32
CA ILE A 247 -14.25 -14.84 8.54
C ILE A 247 -15.35 -15.86 8.22
N LYS A 248 -16.41 -15.46 7.52
CA LYS A 248 -17.49 -16.37 7.12
C LYS A 248 -17.03 -17.50 6.21
N GLU A 249 -16.01 -17.27 5.39
CA GLU A 249 -15.42 -18.32 4.56
C GLU A 249 -14.63 -19.30 5.40
N ALA A 250 -13.79 -18.82 6.32
CA ALA A 250 -13.04 -19.64 7.26
C ALA A 250 -13.96 -20.49 8.14
N GLU A 251 -15.07 -19.91 8.64
CA GLU A 251 -16.07 -20.61 9.46
C GLU A 251 -16.81 -21.75 8.74
N LYS A 252 -16.75 -21.83 7.40
CA LYS A 252 -17.31 -22.97 6.65
C LYS A 252 -16.47 -24.23 6.80
N PHE A 253 -15.19 -24.08 7.15
CA PHE A 253 -14.30 -25.22 7.33
C PHE A 253 -14.50 -25.82 8.74
N PRO A 254 -14.70 -27.14 8.83
CA PRO A 254 -14.77 -27.80 10.13
C PRO A 254 -13.42 -27.72 10.85
N LYS A 255 -13.45 -27.82 12.19
CA LYS A 255 -12.24 -27.87 13.01
C LYS A 255 -11.36 -29.09 12.72
N GLU A 256 -11.98 -30.20 12.32
CA GLU A 256 -11.30 -31.42 11.94
C GLU A 256 -11.55 -31.73 10.46
N PRO A 257 -10.56 -32.27 9.74
CA PRO A 257 -10.74 -32.67 8.35
C PRO A 257 -11.85 -33.72 8.24
N LYS A 258 -12.66 -33.66 7.18
CA LYS A 258 -13.70 -34.66 6.93
C LYS A 258 -13.06 -35.94 6.41
N LYS A 259 -13.81 -37.04 6.47
CA LYS A 259 -13.36 -38.32 5.91
C LYS A 259 -13.02 -38.21 4.42
N GLU A 260 -13.82 -37.46 3.66
CA GLU A 260 -13.57 -37.22 2.24
C GLU A 260 -12.24 -36.48 2.00
N ASP A 261 -11.83 -35.60 2.92
CA ASP A 261 -10.58 -34.84 2.80
C ASP A 261 -9.32 -35.72 2.97
N LEU A 262 -9.49 -36.93 3.52
CA LEU A 262 -8.42 -37.87 3.85
C LEU A 262 -8.22 -38.99 2.81
N GLU A 263 -9.16 -39.20 1.88
CA GLU A 263 -9.17 -40.39 1.01
C GLU A 263 -7.91 -40.52 0.12
N ASP A 264 -7.33 -39.40 -0.31
CA ASP A 264 -6.12 -39.35 -1.13
C ASP A 264 -4.86 -38.93 -0.35
N ARG A 265 -4.90 -38.97 0.99
CA ARG A 265 -3.77 -38.59 1.85
C ARG A 265 -3.09 -39.80 2.47
N PHE A 266 -1.76 -39.75 2.57
CA PHE A 266 -1.00 -40.73 3.33
C PHE A 266 -1.11 -40.43 4.83
N ASP A 267 -1.61 -41.39 5.60
CA ASP A 267 -1.87 -41.21 7.04
C ASP A 267 -0.59 -41.44 7.87
N LEU A 268 -0.03 -40.36 8.38
CA LEU A 268 1.13 -40.34 9.29
C LEU A 268 0.74 -40.02 10.74
N THR A 269 -0.55 -40.04 11.10
CA THR A 269 -1.03 -39.61 12.43
C THR A 269 -0.51 -40.47 13.59
N LYS A 270 0.06 -41.65 13.30
CA LYS A 270 0.67 -42.56 14.27
C LYS A 270 2.19 -42.42 14.37
N GLU A 271 2.80 -41.68 13.45
CA GLU A 271 4.23 -41.41 13.50
C GLU A 271 4.51 -40.34 14.54
N GLU A 272 5.60 -40.51 15.28
CA GLU A 272 5.99 -39.55 16.30
C GLU A 272 6.57 -38.30 15.64
N THR A 273 5.85 -37.18 15.73
CA THR A 273 6.27 -35.89 15.19
C THR A 273 6.31 -34.84 16.29
N PHE A 274 7.36 -34.03 16.34
CA PHE A 274 7.49 -32.91 17.28
C PHE A 274 7.70 -31.60 16.53
N THR A 275 7.16 -30.50 17.07
CA THR A 275 7.40 -29.14 16.59
C THR A 275 8.22 -28.37 17.63
N ILE A 276 9.10 -27.49 17.17
CA ILE A 276 9.92 -26.63 18.02
C ILE A 276 9.59 -25.19 17.63
N ASP A 277 8.72 -24.53 18.41
CA ASP A 277 8.28 -23.17 18.14
C ASP A 277 9.03 -22.14 19.02
N PRO A 278 9.46 -20.97 18.48
CA PRO A 278 10.40 -20.08 19.15
C PRO A 278 9.74 -19.07 20.10
N ASP A 279 8.55 -18.60 19.77
CA ASP A 279 7.92 -17.46 20.47
C ASP A 279 7.33 -17.85 21.83
N THR A 280 7.13 -19.14 22.04
CA THR A 280 6.76 -19.76 23.33
C THR A 280 7.47 -21.11 23.47
N ALA A 281 8.80 -21.15 23.39
CA ALA A 281 9.60 -22.34 23.69
C ALA A 281 9.49 -22.75 25.16
N SER A 282 8.29 -23.14 25.57
CA SER A 282 8.03 -24.22 26.51
C SER A 282 8.08 -25.46 25.64
N ILE A 283 8.77 -26.51 26.07
CA ILE A 283 8.31 -27.87 25.75
C ILE A 283 6.80 -27.85 26.06
N VAL A 284 5.94 -27.83 25.05
CA VAL A 284 4.49 -27.71 25.25
C VAL A 284 4.03 -29.08 25.71
N GLY A 285 4.19 -29.31 27.02
CA GLY A 285 4.00 -30.58 27.70
C GLY A 285 4.68 -30.57 29.06
N GLU A 286 4.07 -31.22 30.06
CA GLU A 286 4.70 -31.40 31.38
C GLU A 286 5.90 -32.36 31.33
N GLU A 287 6.13 -33.05 30.21
CA GLU A 287 6.97 -34.23 30.13
C GLU A 287 8.29 -33.93 29.40
N LEU A 288 9.39 -34.45 29.97
CA LEU A 288 10.70 -34.47 29.32
C LEU A 288 10.71 -35.60 28.30
N PRO A 289 11.54 -35.52 27.24
CA PRO A 289 11.74 -36.64 26.32
C PRO A 289 12.03 -37.93 27.09
N GLU A 290 11.35 -39.03 26.75
CA GLU A 290 11.63 -40.32 27.39
C GLU A 290 13.00 -40.86 26.98
N LYS A 291 13.50 -40.47 25.80
CA LYS A 291 14.77 -40.91 25.24
C LYS A 291 15.54 -39.78 24.57
N LEU A 292 16.86 -39.86 24.65
CA LEU A 292 17.79 -39.07 23.85
C LEU A 292 18.67 -40.01 23.02
N ILE A 293 18.81 -39.71 21.74
CA ILE A 293 19.57 -40.54 20.79
C ILE A 293 21.06 -40.22 20.87
N GLU A 294 21.42 -38.98 21.22
CA GLU A 294 22.80 -38.53 21.32
C GLU A 294 22.91 -37.33 22.27
N ILE A 295 23.99 -37.26 23.04
CA ILE A 295 24.32 -36.13 23.90
C ILE A 295 25.72 -35.66 23.49
N ASP A 296 25.77 -34.56 22.76
CA ASP A 296 27.00 -33.96 22.23
C ASP A 296 27.44 -32.78 23.10
N SER A 297 28.74 -32.72 23.43
CA SER A 297 29.32 -31.61 24.16
C SER A 297 29.21 -30.27 23.46
N ASP A 298 29.15 -30.27 22.12
CA ASP A 298 29.01 -29.05 21.33
C ASP A 298 27.59 -28.47 21.44
N ILE A 299 26.59 -29.32 21.69
CA ILE A 299 25.18 -28.92 21.86
C ILE A 299 24.89 -28.55 23.31
N TYR A 300 25.30 -29.39 24.26
CA TYR A 300 24.93 -29.26 25.67
C TYR A 300 25.97 -28.49 26.50
N GLY A 301 27.18 -28.28 25.98
CA GLY A 301 28.24 -27.47 26.60
C GLY A 301 28.53 -27.89 28.04
N ILE A 302 28.47 -26.93 28.96
CA ILE A 302 28.68 -27.18 30.40
C ILE A 302 27.62 -28.10 31.03
N ASN A 303 26.46 -28.23 30.39
CA ASN A 303 25.36 -29.07 30.89
C ASN A 303 25.48 -30.53 30.46
N THR A 304 26.38 -30.87 29.53
CA THR A 304 26.56 -32.22 28.97
C THR A 304 26.51 -33.29 30.04
N LYS A 305 27.44 -33.25 31.01
CA LYS A 305 27.53 -34.25 32.09
C LYS A 305 26.25 -34.38 32.91
N PHE A 306 25.57 -33.26 33.18
CA PHE A 306 24.30 -33.27 33.90
C PHE A 306 23.19 -33.96 33.09
N VAL A 307 23.14 -33.73 31.77
CA VAL A 307 22.19 -34.41 30.89
C VAL A 307 22.52 -35.91 30.79
N GLU A 308 23.79 -36.29 30.73
CA GLU A 308 24.21 -37.72 30.76
C GLU A 308 23.82 -38.41 32.08
N ASP A 309 23.96 -37.73 33.22
CA ASP A 309 23.55 -38.28 34.52
C ASP A 309 22.01 -38.49 34.59
N CYS A 310 21.25 -37.68 33.86
CA CYS A 310 19.79 -37.79 33.76
C CYS A 310 19.31 -38.77 32.70
N TYR A 311 20.14 -39.04 31.69
CA TYR A 311 19.93 -39.99 30.60
C TYR A 311 21.15 -40.92 30.50
N PRO A 312 21.30 -41.88 31.41
CA PRO A 312 22.45 -42.77 31.42
C PRO A 312 22.46 -43.68 30.18
N SER A 313 23.66 -44.02 29.72
CA SER A 313 23.84 -45.03 28.67
C SER A 313 23.69 -46.42 29.27
N GLU A 314 22.70 -47.17 28.76
CA GLU A 314 22.61 -48.61 28.97
C GLU A 314 23.47 -49.29 27.89
N ASP A 315 24.44 -50.09 28.33
CA ASP A 315 25.28 -50.97 27.48
C ASP A 315 26.13 -50.30 26.39
N GLY A 316 26.49 -49.02 26.57
CA GLY A 316 27.33 -48.29 25.60
C GLY A 316 26.59 -47.94 24.31
N THR A 317 25.26 -48.07 24.32
CA THR A 317 24.41 -47.62 23.22
C THR A 317 24.21 -46.10 23.30
N THR A 318 24.03 -45.47 22.14
CA THR A 318 23.78 -44.01 22.04
C THR A 318 22.36 -43.66 22.50
N ASN A 319 21.44 -44.63 22.47
CA ASN A 319 20.05 -44.44 22.86
C ASN A 319 19.92 -44.50 24.40
N ARG A 320 19.66 -43.35 25.02
CA ARG A 320 19.69 -43.14 26.47
C ARG A 320 18.29 -42.85 26.99
N ASN A 321 17.83 -43.61 27.98
CA ASN A 321 16.50 -43.45 28.57
C ASN A 321 16.53 -42.43 29.71
N LEU A 322 15.44 -41.67 29.87
CA LEU A 322 15.26 -40.76 31.00
C LEU A 322 15.21 -41.56 32.30
N LYS A 323 16.06 -41.16 33.26
CA LYS A 323 16.11 -41.76 34.58
C LYS A 323 14.77 -41.60 35.32
N SER A 324 14.19 -42.72 35.77
CA SER A 324 12.83 -42.73 36.36
C SER A 324 12.69 -41.97 37.69
N ASP A 325 13.78 -41.82 38.44
CA ASP A 325 13.81 -41.27 39.81
C ASP A 325 14.33 -39.82 39.90
N LEU A 326 14.24 -39.05 38.80
CA LEU A 326 14.63 -37.63 38.77
C LEU A 326 13.82 -36.77 39.75
N THR A 327 14.53 -35.93 40.52
CA THR A 327 13.92 -34.94 41.41
C THR A 327 13.22 -33.84 40.62
N LYS A 328 12.25 -33.14 41.25
CA LYS A 328 11.58 -31.98 40.63
C LYS A 328 12.56 -30.89 40.17
N ARG A 329 13.67 -30.71 40.90
CA ARG A 329 14.71 -29.74 40.57
C ARG A 329 15.50 -30.14 39.33
N GLU A 330 15.85 -31.42 39.21
CA GLU A 330 16.53 -31.94 38.02
C GLU A 330 15.62 -31.87 36.80
N LYS A 331 14.34 -32.25 36.94
CA LYS A 331 13.36 -32.11 35.86
C LYS A 331 13.22 -30.66 35.40
N SER A 332 13.11 -29.72 36.33
CA SER A 332 13.05 -28.28 36.01
C SER A 332 14.32 -27.79 35.31
N ARG A 333 15.50 -28.25 35.74
CA ARG A 333 16.78 -27.87 35.13
C ARG A 333 16.92 -28.43 33.72
N LEU A 334 16.53 -29.68 33.48
CA LEU A 334 16.50 -30.28 32.14
C LEU A 334 15.60 -29.49 31.19
N LYS A 335 14.42 -29.06 31.65
CA LYS A 335 13.53 -28.20 30.84
C LYS A 335 14.20 -26.89 30.44
N THR A 336 14.85 -26.21 31.40
CA THR A 336 15.59 -24.97 31.10
C THR A 336 16.69 -25.21 30.07
N ILE A 337 17.50 -26.26 30.25
CA ILE A 337 18.58 -26.60 29.32
C ILE A 337 18.05 -26.84 27.90
N PHE A 338 16.99 -27.63 27.77
CA PHE A 338 16.41 -27.93 26.45
C PHE A 338 15.78 -26.71 25.79
N ASN A 339 15.10 -25.85 26.56
CA ASN A 339 14.56 -24.60 26.04
C ASN A 339 15.69 -23.66 25.54
N ASP A 340 16.76 -23.52 26.32
CA ASP A 340 17.89 -22.67 25.94
C ASP A 340 18.55 -23.16 24.65
N ILE A 341 18.78 -24.48 24.52
CA ILE A 341 19.36 -25.09 23.31
C ILE A 341 18.43 -24.93 22.10
N ALA A 342 17.14 -25.17 22.28
CA ALA A 342 16.15 -25.00 21.22
C ALA A 342 16.14 -23.56 20.70
N TYR A 343 16.20 -22.58 21.62
CA TYR A 343 16.26 -21.17 21.26
C TYR A 343 17.57 -20.81 20.54
N THR A 344 18.72 -21.25 21.03
CA THR A 344 20.02 -20.98 20.38
C THR A 344 20.04 -21.54 18.95
N ARG A 345 19.62 -22.78 18.74
CA ARG A 345 19.57 -23.39 17.40
C ARG A 345 18.59 -22.71 16.46
N PHE A 346 17.46 -22.22 16.98
CA PHE A 346 16.54 -21.43 16.19
C PHE A 346 17.21 -20.15 15.63
N ILE A 347 17.92 -19.42 16.50
CA ILE A 347 18.63 -18.19 16.10
C ILE A 347 19.73 -18.49 15.08
N GLU A 348 20.48 -19.59 15.24
CA GLU A 348 21.49 -20.02 14.28
C GLU A 348 20.88 -20.32 12.91
N ASN A 349 19.76 -21.04 12.86
CA ASN A 349 19.07 -21.37 11.62
C ASN A 349 18.50 -20.12 10.90
N GLU A 350 17.99 -19.11 11.62
CA GLU A 350 17.55 -17.86 10.99
C GLU A 350 18.72 -17.07 10.37
N GLN A 351 19.93 -17.17 10.92
CA GLN A 351 21.10 -16.50 10.36
C GLN A 351 21.68 -17.21 9.14
N GLU A 352 21.37 -18.50 8.96
CA GLU A 352 21.81 -19.31 7.82
C GLU A 352 20.85 -19.30 6.63
N GLU A 353 19.64 -18.72 6.75
CA GLU A 353 18.78 -18.54 5.57
C GLU A 353 19.48 -17.65 4.53
N PRO A 354 19.70 -18.15 3.30
CA PRO A 354 20.31 -17.33 2.26
C PRO A 354 19.37 -16.16 1.97
N GLN A 355 19.93 -14.94 2.01
CA GLN A 355 19.28 -13.77 1.43
C GLN A 355 18.90 -14.15 0.00
N ILE A 356 17.60 -14.36 -0.24
CA ILE A 356 17.07 -14.56 -1.57
C ILE A 356 17.18 -13.20 -2.26
N ASP A 357 18.28 -13.02 -3.01
CA ASP A 357 18.51 -11.86 -3.89
C ASP A 357 17.43 -11.74 -4.98
#